data_AF-A0A497I333-F1
#
_entry.id   AF-A0A497I333-F1
#
_cell.length_a   1.000
_cell.length_b   1.000
_cell.length_c   1.000
_cell.angle_alpha   90.00
_cell.angle_beta   90.00
_cell.angle_gamma   90.00
#
_symmetry.space_group_name_H-M   'P 1'
#
loop_
_entity.id
_entity.type
_entity.pdbx_description
1 polymer ?
#
loop_
_entity_poly.entity_id
_entity_poly.type
_entity_poly.pdbx_seq_one_letter_code
_entity_poly.pdbx_strand_id
1 'polypeptide(L)'
;YVSSKKKRELLGKAIELKSLESKAALGNLIKWMIAEKLADKKKAPTLAKLMVDTLASLMSKYREKTLLNVAENELEFYEESREFLEREFNANVEIYSEDQENIYDPRNKASTALPLRPGIYIE
;
A
#
# COMPACT_ATOMS: atom_id res chain seq x y z
N TYR A 1 -7.78 5.15 2.35
CA TYR A 1 -6.43 5.49 2.86
C TYR A 1 -5.36 5.09 1.88
N VAL A 2 -4.61 6.07 1.36
CA VAL A 2 -3.45 5.89 0.47
C VAL A 2 -2.18 5.74 1.30
N SER A 3 -1.26 4.90 0.85
CA SER A 3 -0.02 4.62 1.56
C SER A 3 0.93 5.84 1.57
N SER A 4 1.64 6.04 2.68
CA SER A 4 2.61 7.14 2.85
C SER A 4 3.69 7.12 1.76
N LYS A 5 4.28 8.28 1.44
CA LYS A 5 5.43 8.38 0.51
C LYS A 5 6.56 7.41 0.88
N LYS A 6 6.82 7.19 2.17
CA LYS A 6 7.85 6.24 2.63
C LYS A 6 7.51 4.78 2.35
N LYS A 7 6.22 4.43 2.33
CA LYS A 7 5.76 3.09 1.93
C LYS A 7 5.77 2.88 0.42
N ARG A 8 5.98 3.92 -0.40
CA ARG A 8 6.24 3.76 -1.84
C ARG A 8 7.65 3.20 -2.10
N GLU A 9 8.62 3.56 -1.26
CA GLU A 9 9.96 2.97 -1.29
C GLU A 9 9.93 1.47 -0.97
N LEU A 10 8.95 1.01 -0.17
CA LEU A 10 8.68 -0.40 0.05
C LEU A 10 8.40 -1.15 -1.26
N LEU A 11 7.63 -0.54 -2.18
CA LEU A 11 7.28 -1.13 -3.46
C LEU A 11 8.52 -1.28 -4.34
N GLY A 12 9.34 -0.22 -4.42
CA GLY A 12 10.63 -0.26 -5.12
C GLY A 12 11.54 -1.35 -4.56
N LYS A 13 11.68 -1.42 -3.23
CA LYS A 13 12.50 -2.43 -2.56
C LYS A 13 11.97 -3.85 -2.78
N ALA A 14 10.66 -4.04 -2.75
CA ALA A 14 10.04 -5.35 -2.99
C ALA A 14 10.21 -5.83 -4.44
N ILE A 15 10.18 -4.91 -5.42
CA ILE A 15 10.49 -5.20 -6.82
C ILE A 15 11.98 -5.57 -6.99
N GLU A 16 12.90 -4.84 -6.35
CA GLU A 16 14.33 -5.15 -6.34
C GLU A 16 14.63 -6.54 -5.75
N LEU A 17 13.94 -6.88 -4.65
CA LEU A 17 14.12 -8.15 -3.93
C LEU A 17 13.50 -9.34 -4.68
N LYS A 18 12.81 -9.13 -5.82
CA LYS A 18 12.26 -10.19 -6.68
C LYS A 18 13.33 -11.13 -7.25
N SER A 19 14.56 -10.64 -7.42
CA SER A 19 15.69 -11.45 -7.89
C SER A 19 16.16 -12.50 -6.86
N LEU A 20 15.68 -12.41 -5.62
CA LEU A 20 15.95 -13.35 -4.55
C LEU A 20 14.77 -14.31 -4.39
N GLU A 21 15.02 -15.54 -3.92
CA GLU A 21 13.96 -16.50 -3.59
C GLU A 21 12.88 -15.84 -2.70
N SER A 22 11.59 -16.13 -2.95
CA SER A 22 10.45 -15.49 -2.26
C SER A 22 10.54 -15.51 -0.73
N LYS A 23 11.19 -16.53 -0.14
CA LYS A 23 11.46 -16.58 1.31
C LYS A 23 12.54 -15.59 1.76
N ALA A 24 13.61 -15.44 0.99
CA ALA A 24 14.69 -14.50 1.26
C ALA A 24 14.24 -13.05 1.03
N ALA A 25 13.46 -12.82 -0.03
CA ALA A 25 12.83 -11.52 -0.31
C ALA A 25 11.93 -11.08 0.85
N LEU A 26 11.06 -11.96 1.34
CA LEU A 26 10.18 -11.69 2.47
C LEU A 26 10.96 -11.33 3.75
N GLY A 27 11.99 -12.11 4.10
CA GLY A 27 12.80 -11.87 5.29
C GLY A 27 13.54 -10.52 5.25
N ASN A 28 14.07 -10.14 4.09
CA ASN A 28 14.72 -8.85 3.88
C ASN A 28 13.71 -7.69 3.94
N LEU A 29 12.54 -7.85 3.33
CA LEU A 29 11.47 -6.85 3.36
C LEU A 29 10.98 -6.59 4.78
N ILE A 30 10.84 -7.64 5.60
CA ILE A 30 10.44 -7.52 7.02
C ILE A 30 11.49 -6.74 7.80
N LYS A 31 12.78 -7.08 7.65
CA LYS A 31 13.86 -6.35 8.32
C LYS A 31 13.89 -4.88 7.92
N TRP A 32 13.72 -4.59 6.64
CA TRP A 32 13.71 -3.23 6.12
C TRP A 32 12.50 -2.44 6.65
N MET A 33 11.30 -3.02 6.66
CA MET A 33 10.11 -2.39 7.26
C MET A 33 10.27 -2.07 8.74
N ILE A 34 10.92 -2.95 9.51
CA ILE A 34 11.18 -2.72 10.92
C ILE A 34 12.24 -1.63 11.10
N ALA A 35 13.29 -1.62 10.27
CA ALA A 35 14.36 -0.62 10.32
C ALA A 35 13.83 0.80 10.00
N GLU A 36 13.01 0.91 8.96
CA GLU A 36 12.38 2.17 8.53
C GLU A 36 11.17 2.57 9.40
N LYS A 37 10.85 1.79 10.45
CA LYS A 37 9.68 2.00 11.33
C LYS A 37 8.36 2.12 10.57
N LEU A 38 8.24 1.45 9.41
CA LEU A 38 7.04 1.45 8.57
C LEU A 38 5.92 0.58 9.14
N ALA A 39 6.27 -0.37 10.00
CA ALA A 39 5.32 -1.25 10.66
C ALA A 39 5.88 -1.81 11.97
N ASP A 40 4.98 -2.05 12.94
CA ASP A 40 5.32 -2.77 14.17
C ASP A 40 5.88 -4.16 13.87
N LYS A 41 6.77 -4.64 14.74
CA LYS A 41 7.38 -5.98 14.66
C LYS A 41 6.35 -7.12 14.54
N LYS A 42 5.14 -6.91 15.06
CA LYS A 42 4.01 -7.85 14.98
C LYS A 42 3.27 -7.79 13.63
N LYS A 43 3.17 -6.61 13.00
CA LYS A 43 2.43 -6.39 11.74
C LYS A 43 3.32 -6.50 10.50
N ALA A 44 4.61 -6.20 10.63
CA ALA A 44 5.61 -6.27 9.56
C ALA A 44 5.61 -7.59 8.76
N PRO A 45 5.60 -8.80 9.37
CA PRO A 45 5.54 -10.05 8.59
C PRO A 45 4.26 -10.20 7.78
N THR A 46 3.11 -9.79 8.33
CA THR A 46 1.82 -9.84 7.64
C THR A 46 1.78 -8.87 6.46
N LEU A 47 2.23 -7.63 6.67
CA LEU A 47 2.33 -6.61 5.63
C LEU A 47 3.32 -7.01 4.53
N ALA A 48 4.44 -7.62 4.90
CA ALA A 48 5.42 -8.12 3.93
C ALA A 48 4.83 -9.20 3.04
N LYS A 49 4.10 -10.14 3.64
CA LYS A 49 3.46 -11.22 2.90
C LYS A 49 2.40 -10.67 1.95
N LEU A 50 1.57 -9.74 2.43
CA LEU A 50 0.56 -9.07 1.61
C LEU A 50 1.18 -8.31 0.43
N MET A 51 2.31 -7.63 0.67
CA MET A 51 3.05 -6.88 -0.35
C MET A 51 3.59 -7.82 -1.45
N VAL A 52 4.26 -8.91 -1.04
CA VAL A 52 4.82 -9.91 -1.96
C VAL A 52 3.71 -10.59 -2.77
N ASP A 53 2.60 -10.95 -2.13
CA ASP A 53 1.45 -11.58 -2.79
C ASP A 53 0.77 -10.65 -3.79
N THR A 54 0.56 -9.38 -3.40
CA THR A 54 -0.01 -8.35 -4.28
C THR A 54 0.90 -8.10 -5.47
N LEU A 55 2.21 -8.01 -5.26
CA LEU A 55 3.20 -7.88 -6.33
C LEU A 55 3.25 -9.10 -7.25
N ALA A 56 3.19 -10.32 -6.72
CA ALA A 56 3.16 -11.53 -7.53
C ALA A 56 1.92 -11.56 -8.45
N SER A 57 0.76 -11.16 -7.92
CA SER A 57 -0.49 -11.07 -8.67
C SER A 57 -0.46 -9.98 -9.74
N LEU A 58 0.02 -8.78 -9.40
CA LEU A 58 0.04 -7.63 -10.30
C LEU A 58 1.14 -7.74 -11.36
N MET A 59 2.33 -8.25 -11.02
CA MET A 59 3.43 -8.42 -11.98
C MET A 59 3.17 -9.50 -13.02
N SER A 60 2.19 -10.38 -12.80
CA SER A 60 1.72 -11.29 -13.84
C SER A 60 0.97 -10.57 -14.98
N LYS A 61 0.50 -9.33 -14.74
CA LYS A 61 -0.34 -8.57 -15.66
C LYS A 61 0.27 -7.23 -16.09
N TYR A 62 1.09 -6.62 -15.23
CA TYR A 62 1.63 -5.27 -15.41
C TYR A 62 3.15 -5.25 -15.20
N ARG A 63 3.84 -4.34 -15.89
CA ARG A 63 5.28 -4.13 -15.71
C ARG A 63 5.56 -3.37 -14.41
N GLU A 64 6.72 -3.62 -13.82
CA GLU A 64 7.23 -2.92 -12.64
C GLU A 64 7.12 -1.39 -12.72
N LYS A 65 7.50 -0.81 -13.87
CA LYS A 65 7.45 0.64 -14.10
C LYS A 65 6.03 1.19 -14.07
N THR A 66 5.05 0.42 -14.56
CA THR A 66 3.63 0.79 -14.49
C THR A 66 3.15 0.80 -13.05
N LEU A 67 3.52 -0.21 -12.26
CA LEU A 67 3.13 -0.32 -10.85
C LEU A 67 3.69 0.84 -10.01
N LEU A 68 4.94 1.22 -10.25
CA LEU A 68 5.56 2.39 -9.61
C LEU A 68 4.84 3.69 -9.98
N ASN A 69 4.53 3.87 -11.27
CA ASN A 69 3.84 5.08 -11.75
C ASN A 69 2.41 5.19 -11.19
N VAL A 70 1.70 4.07 -11.07
CA VAL A 70 0.36 4.04 -10.46
C VAL A 70 0.44 4.32 -8.97
N ALA A 71 1.40 3.73 -8.25
CA ALA A 71 1.60 4.00 -6.83
C ALA A 71 1.97 5.47 -6.54
N GLU A 72 2.62 6.15 -7.49
CA GLU A 72 2.96 7.57 -7.36
C GLU A 72 1.73 8.48 -7.44
N ASN A 73 0.83 8.19 -8.39
CA ASN A 73 -0.39 8.96 -8.67
C ASN A 73 -1.64 8.36 -8.01
N GLU A 74 -1.48 7.41 -7.09
CA GLU A 74 -2.58 6.65 -6.47
C GLU A 74 -3.64 7.57 -5.83
N LEU A 75 -3.21 8.65 -5.17
CA LEU A 75 -4.13 9.60 -4.55
C LEU A 75 -4.98 10.36 -5.58
N GLU A 76 -4.35 10.82 -6.66
CA GLU A 76 -5.02 11.56 -7.73
C GLU A 76 -6.05 10.66 -8.44
N PHE A 77 -5.68 9.41 -8.75
CA PHE A 77 -6.61 8.44 -9.33
C PHE A 77 -7.83 8.17 -8.44
N TYR A 78 -7.64 8.10 -7.13
CA TYR A 78 -8.77 7.94 -6.21
C TYR A 78 -9.63 9.19 -6.10
N GLU A 79 -9.02 10.39 -6.09
CA GLU A 79 -9.77 11.65 -6.12
C GLU A 79 -10.59 11.80 -7.39
N GLU A 80 -10.01 11.56 -8.57
CA GLU A 80 -10.76 11.60 -9.83
C GLU A 80 -11.89 10.57 -9.88
N SER A 81 -11.68 9.41 -9.26
CA SER A 81 -12.70 8.35 -9.18
C SER A 81 -13.71 8.55 -8.06
N ARG A 82 -13.55 9.59 -7.22
CA ARG A 82 -14.37 9.79 -6.03
C ARG A 82 -15.84 9.90 -6.38
N GLU A 83 -16.20 10.80 -7.30
CA GLU A 83 -17.59 11.02 -7.71
C GLU A 83 -18.24 9.74 -8.26
N PHE A 84 -17.47 8.94 -8.99
CA PHE A 84 -17.92 7.65 -9.49
C PHE A 84 -18.18 6.66 -8.35
N LEU A 85 -17.25 6.54 -7.40
CA LEU A 85 -17.39 5.67 -6.24
C LEU A 85 -18.55 6.09 -5.33
N GLU A 86 -18.71 7.39 -5.07
CA GLU A 86 -19.81 7.91 -4.27
C GLU A 86 -21.17 7.61 -4.90
N ARG A 87 -21.26 7.72 -6.24
CA ARG A 87 -22.46 7.38 -6.99
C ARG A 87 -22.76 5.88 -6.99
N GLU A 88 -21.76 5.04 -7.23
CA GLU A 88 -21.93 3.59 -7.36
C GLU A 88 -22.25 2.93 -6.02
N PHE A 89 -21.57 3.36 -4.94
CA PHE A 89 -21.79 2.83 -3.60
C PHE A 89 -22.87 3.58 -2.82
N ASN A 90 -23.42 4.66 -3.39
CA ASN A 90 -24.38 5.57 -2.76
C ASN A 90 -23.93 6.02 -1.35
N ALA A 91 -22.61 6.19 -1.16
CA ALA A 91 -21.97 6.46 0.13
C ALA A 91 -21.00 7.63 0.00
N ASN A 92 -20.69 8.33 1.11
CA ASN A 92 -19.68 9.38 1.10
C ASN A 92 -18.29 8.74 1.09
N VAL A 93 -17.47 9.07 0.10
CA VAL A 93 -16.12 8.50 -0.06
C VAL A 93 -15.10 9.57 0.27
N GLU A 94 -14.39 9.37 1.37
CA GLU A 94 -13.32 10.25 1.79
C GLU A 94 -11.96 9.57 1.59
N ILE A 95 -11.07 10.25 0.86
CA ILE A 95 -9.75 9.75 0.50
C ILE A 95 -8.72 10.50 1.32
N TYR A 96 -8.05 9.77 2.20
CA TYR A 96 -7.02 10.31 3.07
C TYR A 96 -5.67 9.65 2.81
N SER A 97 -4.58 10.41 2.96
CA SER A 97 -3.22 9.87 2.99
C SER A 97 -2.77 9.53 4.41
N GLU A 98 -1.96 8.47 4.56
CA GLU A 98 -1.34 8.14 5.85
C GLU A 98 -0.43 9.27 6.38
N ASP A 99 0.14 10.11 5.51
CA ASP A 99 0.96 11.28 5.88
C ASP A 99 0.14 12.51 6.35
N GLN A 100 -1.18 12.53 6.17
CA GLN A 100 -1.98 13.69 6.59
C GLN A 100 -2.16 13.70 8.11
N GLU A 101 -1.77 14.81 8.74
CA GLU A 101 -2.14 15.09 10.13
C GLU A 101 -3.65 15.32 10.18
N ASN A 102 -4.35 14.66 11.13
CA ASN A 102 -5.81 14.71 11.32
C ASN A 102 -6.66 13.73 10.47
N ILE A 103 -6.21 12.47 10.34
CA ILE A 103 -6.99 11.37 9.76
C ILE A 103 -8.03 10.81 10.75
N TYR A 104 -9.31 10.81 10.36
CA TYR A 104 -10.40 10.17 11.11
C TYR A 104 -10.39 8.65 10.91
N ASP A 105 -9.50 7.95 11.63
CA ASP A 105 -9.30 6.51 11.48
C ASP A 105 -9.55 5.73 12.78
N PRO A 106 -10.83 5.55 13.19
CA PRO A 106 -11.18 4.91 14.47
C PRO A 106 -10.71 3.45 14.58
N ARG A 107 -10.39 2.78 13.46
CA ARG A 107 -9.88 1.40 13.43
C ARG A 107 -8.42 1.25 12.96
N ASN A 108 -7.67 2.35 12.91
CA ASN A 108 -6.24 2.35 12.54
C ASN A 108 -5.97 1.60 11.19
N LYS A 109 -6.90 1.72 10.23
CA LYS A 109 -6.81 1.14 8.88
C LYS A 109 -5.74 1.81 8.02
N ALA A 110 -5.42 3.08 8.28
CA ALA A 110 -4.34 3.82 7.62
C ALA A 110 -3.00 3.08 7.78
N SER A 111 -2.68 2.61 8.99
CA SER A 111 -1.44 1.85 9.28
C SER A 111 -1.32 0.54 8.48
N THR A 112 -2.45 -0.01 8.01
CA THR A 112 -2.50 -1.23 7.18
C THR A 112 -2.50 -0.94 5.68
N ALA A 113 -2.64 0.32 5.28
CA ALA A 113 -2.58 0.71 3.87
C ALA A 113 -1.17 0.47 3.30
N LEU A 114 -1.13 -0.21 2.17
CA LEU A 114 0.08 -0.50 1.39
C LEU A 114 -0.07 0.14 0.01
N PRO A 115 1.03 0.47 -0.68
CA PRO A 115 0.94 0.97 -2.05
C PRO A 115 0.26 -0.08 -2.94
N LEU A 116 -0.66 0.35 -3.81
CA LEU A 116 -1.52 -0.49 -4.65
C LEU A 116 -2.55 -1.33 -3.86
N ARG A 117 -2.69 -1.06 -2.56
CA ARG A 117 -3.66 -1.73 -1.69
C ARG A 117 -4.11 -0.74 -0.59
N PRO A 118 -5.08 0.14 -0.90
CA PRO A 118 -5.52 1.14 0.06
C PRO A 118 -6.16 0.49 1.29
N GLY A 119 -6.00 1.14 2.44
CA GLY A 119 -6.80 0.82 3.62
C GLY A 119 -8.22 1.33 3.40
N ILE A 120 -9.21 0.45 3.49
CA ILE A 120 -10.63 0.82 3.37
C ILE A 120 -11.28 0.69 4.75
N TYR A 121 -11.97 1.75 5.17
CA TYR A 121 -12.84 1.78 6.34
C TYR A 121 -14.27 2.05 5.86
N ILE A 122 -15.22 1.28 6.38
CA ILE A 122 -16.65 1.40 6.07
C ILE A 122 -17.36 1.38 7.42
N GLU A 123 -18.29 2.31 7.61
CA GLU A 123 -19.15 2.44 8.79
C GLU A 123 -20.62 2.49 8.35
#